data_AF-A0A846DE90-F1
#
_entry.id   AF-A0A846DE90-F1
#
_cell.length_a   1.000
_cell.length_b   1.000
_cell.length_c   1.000
_cell.angle_alpha   90.00
_cell.angle_beta   90.00
_cell.angle_gamma   90.00
#
_symmetry.space_group_name_H-M   'P 1'
#
loop_
_entity.id
_entity.type
_entity.pdbx_description
1 polymer ?
#
loop_
_entity_poly.entity_id
_entity_poly.type
_entity_poly.pdbx_seq_one_letter_code
_entity_poly.pdbx_strand_id
1 'polypeptide(L)'
;MYQGLRGACRPPRWFSLYRRGGIEALLEQKKKPGRPRKIPLEVEEKLRIKLQQGEGFSSYGEVQLWLKGLCGMDIPYATVYKYVRTRLKIKLNKLD
;
A
#
# COMPACT_ATOMS: atom_id res chain seq x y z
N MET A 1 19.32 -18.01 -43.11
CA MET A 1 20.38 -18.58 -42.26
C MET A 1 20.29 -17.97 -40.87
N TYR A 2 19.94 -18.74 -39.85
CA TYR A 2 20.45 -18.58 -38.48
C TYR A 2 20.58 -20.00 -37.94
N GLN A 3 21.83 -20.44 -37.83
CA GLN A 3 22.20 -21.76 -37.30
C GLN A 3 21.94 -21.84 -35.80
N GLY A 4 21.92 -23.07 -35.30
CA GLY A 4 21.36 -23.49 -34.03
C GLY A 4 21.84 -22.74 -32.78
N LEU A 5 20.96 -22.71 -31.78
CA LEU A 5 21.31 -22.48 -30.39
C LEU A 5 20.68 -23.58 -29.53
N ARG A 6 21.54 -24.47 -29.03
CA ARG A 6 21.25 -25.37 -27.91
C ARG A 6 21.11 -24.51 -26.65
N GLY A 7 20.13 -24.84 -25.81
CA GLY A 7 19.87 -24.18 -24.53
C GLY A 7 18.80 -23.11 -24.63
N ALA A 8 17.64 -23.32 -23.99
CA ALA A 8 16.52 -22.39 -23.96
C ALA A 8 16.87 -21.13 -23.14
N CYS A 9 17.70 -20.24 -23.70
CA CYS A 9 17.92 -18.92 -23.15
C CYS A 9 16.65 -18.09 -23.36
N ARG A 10 15.88 -17.90 -22.28
CA ARG A 10 14.71 -17.02 -22.30
C ARG A 10 15.20 -15.62 -22.68
N PRO A 11 14.73 -15.03 -23.80
CA PRO A 11 15.12 -13.68 -24.15
C PRO A 11 14.69 -12.70 -23.04
N PRO A 12 15.46 -11.64 -22.80
CA PRO A 12 15.12 -10.68 -21.76
C PRO A 12 13.75 -10.05 -22.03
N ARG A 13 13.03 -9.69 -20.96
CA ARG A 13 11.64 -9.21 -21.06
C ARG A 13 11.48 -8.04 -22.03
N TRP A 14 12.46 -7.14 -22.11
CA TRP A 14 12.42 -5.99 -23.03
C TRP A 14 12.38 -6.41 -24.50
N PHE A 15 13.08 -7.48 -24.88
CA PHE A 15 13.12 -7.98 -26.26
C PHE A 15 11.75 -8.55 -26.68
N SER A 16 11.09 -9.26 -25.76
CA SER A 16 9.73 -9.77 -25.98
C SER A 16 8.70 -8.64 -26.07
N LEU A 17 8.89 -7.56 -25.30
CA LEU A 17 8.03 -6.37 -25.33
C LEU A 17 8.16 -5.61 -26.66
N TYR A 18 9.41 -5.41 -27.09
CA TYR A 18 9.75 -4.78 -28.36
C TYR A 18 9.18 -5.54 -29.57
N ARG A 19 9.32 -6.88 -29.59
CA ARG A 19 8.73 -7.73 -30.64
C ARG A 19 7.21 -7.64 -30.76
N ARG A 20 6.51 -7.22 -29.69
CA ARG A 20 5.03 -7.15 -29.66
C ARG A 20 4.49 -5.75 -29.96
N GLY A 21 5.20 -4.69 -29.60
CA GLY A 21 4.69 -3.31 -29.73
C GLY A 21 5.77 -2.27 -30.00
N GLY A 22 6.91 -2.69 -30.55
CA GLY A 22 7.98 -1.81 -30.98
C GLY A 22 8.56 -0.94 -29.87
N ILE A 23 9.04 0.24 -30.26
CA ILE A 23 9.63 1.23 -29.36
C ILE A 23 8.55 1.81 -28.43
N GLU A 24 7.32 1.98 -28.92
CA GLU A 24 6.21 2.55 -28.14
C GLU A 24 5.92 1.72 -26.89
N ALA A 25 5.92 0.39 -27.01
CA ALA A 25 5.73 -0.50 -25.86
C ALA A 25 6.85 -0.40 -24.83
N LEU A 26 8.10 -0.12 -25.24
CA LEU A 26 9.22 0.09 -24.31
C LEU A 26 9.12 1.41 -23.57
N LEU A 27 8.52 2.42 -24.20
CA LEU A 27 8.31 3.75 -23.61
C LEU A 27 7.05 3.82 -22.72
N GLU A 28 6.18 2.81 -22.80
CA GLU A 28 4.96 2.72 -22.00
C GLU A 28 5.28 2.55 -20.49
N GLN A 29 5.11 3.62 -19.73
CA GLN A 29 5.28 3.60 -18.27
C GLN A 29 4.09 2.94 -17.57
N LYS A 30 4.11 1.61 -17.45
CA LYS A 30 3.12 0.89 -16.65
C LYS A 30 3.35 1.14 -15.16
N LYS A 31 2.44 1.90 -14.52
CA LYS A 31 2.35 1.94 -13.06
C LYS A 31 2.04 0.54 -12.57
N LYS A 32 3.02 -0.11 -11.94
CA LYS A 32 2.79 -1.37 -11.24
C LYS A 32 1.75 -1.11 -10.15
N PRO A 33 0.66 -1.90 -10.06
CA PRO A 33 -0.20 -1.83 -8.88
C PRO A 33 0.68 -2.16 -7.68
N GLY A 34 0.81 -1.20 -6.77
CA GLY A 34 1.58 -1.38 -5.55
C GLY A 34 0.97 -2.45 -4.65
N ARG A 35 1.61 -2.70 -3.50
CA ARG A 35 1.05 -3.60 -2.49
C ARG A 35 -0.36 -3.13 -2.08
N PRO A 36 -1.37 -4.04 -2.02
CA PRO A 36 -2.69 -3.69 -1.53
C PRO A 36 -2.60 -3.14 -0.11
N ARG A 37 -3.44 -2.15 0.19
CA ARG A 37 -3.44 -1.49 1.50
C ARG A 37 -3.93 -2.47 2.56
N LYS A 38 -3.29 -2.47 3.74
CA LYS A 38 -3.76 -3.23 4.90
C LYS A 38 -5.03 -2.64 5.52
N ILE A 39 -5.21 -1.32 5.37
CA ILE A 39 -6.38 -0.60 5.86
C ILE A 39 -7.13 -0.08 4.62
N PRO A 40 -8.39 -0.45 4.42
CA PRO A 40 -9.18 0.03 3.30
C PRO A 40 -9.48 1.53 3.45
N LEU A 41 -9.69 2.19 2.31
CA LEU A 41 -9.94 3.65 2.25
C LEU A 41 -11.16 4.06 3.08
N GLU A 42 -12.24 3.26 3.09
CA GLU A 42 -13.44 3.55 3.87
C GLU A 42 -13.17 3.67 5.38
N VAL A 43 -12.25 2.85 5.90
CA VAL A 43 -11.88 2.87 7.32
C VAL A 43 -11.00 4.08 7.62
N GLU A 44 -10.15 4.48 6.68
CA GLU A 44 -9.36 5.71 6.78
C GLU A 44 -10.27 6.94 6.85
N GLU A 45 -11.29 7.02 6.00
CA GLU A 45 -12.27 8.11 5.97
C GLU A 45 -13.01 8.23 7.31
N LYS A 46 -13.52 7.10 7.83
CA LYS A 46 -14.20 7.05 9.14
C LYS A 46 -13.28 7.46 10.28
N LEU A 47 -12.03 7.01 10.26
CA LEU A 47 -11.03 7.38 11.26
C LEU A 47 -10.77 8.90 11.22
N ARG A 48 -10.68 9.48 10.02
CA ARG A 48 -10.48 10.92 9.84
C ARG A 48 -11.65 11.75 10.34
N ILE A 49 -12.88 11.33 10.05
CA ILE A 49 -14.10 12.00 10.53
C ILE A 49 -14.13 11.96 12.06
N LYS A 50 -13.88 10.80 12.67
CA LYS A 50 -13.88 10.65 14.12
C LYS A 50 -12.82 11.53 14.79
N LEU A 51 -11.64 11.65 14.19
CA LEU A 51 -10.58 12.55 14.65
C LEU A 51 -10.93 14.05 14.50
N GLN A 52 -11.73 14.41 13.49
CA GLN A 52 -12.22 15.79 13.33
C GLN A 52 -13.35 16.14 14.32
N GLN A 53 -14.13 15.15 14.77
CA GLN A 53 -15.26 15.35 15.67
C GLN A 53 -14.86 15.65 17.14
N GLY A 54 -13.57 15.74 17.45
CA GLY A 54 -13.09 16.31 18.72
C GLY A 54 -12.79 15.31 19.82
N GLU A 55 -13.18 14.03 19.68
CA GLU A 55 -12.63 12.94 20.47
C GLU A 55 -11.29 12.50 19.86
N GLY A 56 -10.26 13.33 20.05
CA GLY A 56 -8.89 12.91 19.77
C GLY A 56 -8.60 11.65 20.58
N PHE A 57 -8.26 10.54 19.91
CA PHE A 57 -7.83 9.33 20.61
C PHE A 57 -6.69 9.68 21.57
N SER A 58 -6.80 9.27 22.83
CA SER A 58 -5.80 9.52 23.87
C SER A 58 -4.56 8.64 23.68
N SER A 59 -4.73 7.47 23.03
CA SER A 59 -3.63 6.56 22.74
C SER A 59 -3.81 5.78 21.43
N TYR A 60 -2.69 5.32 20.86
CA TYR A 60 -2.68 4.37 19.74
C TYR A 60 -3.40 3.05 20.09
N GLY A 61 -3.47 2.69 21.37
CA GLY A 61 -4.23 1.53 21.84
C GLY A 61 -5.75 1.68 21.64
N GLU A 62 -6.29 2.88 21.85
CA GLU A 62 -7.71 3.15 21.58
C GLU A 62 -8.03 3.09 20.10
N VAL A 63 -7.11 3.57 19.24
CA VAL A 63 -7.24 3.42 17.78
C VAL A 63 -7.28 1.94 17.40
N GLN A 64 -6.45 1.10 18.03
CA GLN A 64 -6.45 -0.34 17.78
C GLN A 64 -7.75 -1.01 18.22
N LEU A 65 -8.27 -0.68 19.41
CA LEU A 65 -9.55 -1.19 19.90
C LEU A 65 -10.72 -0.74 19.02
N TRP A 66 -10.71 0.51 18.58
CA TRP A 66 -11.73 1.05 17.68
C TRP A 66 -11.70 0.37 16.31
N LEU A 67 -10.52 0.15 15.73
CA LEU A 67 -10.36 -0.60 14.48
C LEU A 67 -10.86 -2.04 14.61
N LYS A 68 -10.60 -2.67 15.77
CA LYS A 68 -11.06 -4.02 16.06
C LYS A 68 -12.58 -4.11 16.22
N GLY A 69 -13.19 -3.16 16.93
CA GLY A 69 -14.64 -3.14 17.16
C GLY A 69 -15.46 -2.76 15.93
N LEU A 70 -15.00 -1.78 15.15
CA LEU A 70 -15.79 -1.21 14.05
C LEU A 70 -15.55 -1.94 12.72
N CYS A 71 -14.34 -2.49 12.53
CA CYS A 71 -13.96 -3.12 11.27
C CYS A 71 -13.63 -4.62 11.41
N GLY A 72 -13.61 -5.17 12.64
CA GLY A 72 -13.24 -6.57 12.88
C GLY A 72 -11.79 -6.89 12.53
N MET A 73 -10.96 -5.88 12.26
CA MET A 73 -9.57 -6.08 11.84
C MET A 73 -8.64 -6.05 13.04
N ASP A 74 -8.03 -7.19 13.35
CA ASP A 74 -6.94 -7.26 14.31
C ASP A 74 -5.65 -6.76 13.65
N ILE A 75 -5.40 -5.45 13.80
CA ILE A 75 -4.22 -4.79 13.24
C ILE A 75 -3.19 -4.66 14.35
N PRO A 76 -1.94 -5.11 14.15
CA PRO A 76 -0.92 -4.99 15.16
C PRO A 76 -0.56 -3.53 15.41
N TYR A 77 -0.28 -3.19 16.67
CA TYR A 77 0.07 -1.85 17.15
C TYR A 77 1.09 -1.13 16.26
N ALA A 78 2.17 -1.81 15.84
CA ALA A 78 3.20 -1.22 14.99
C ALA A 78 2.66 -0.75 13.62
N THR A 79 1.66 -1.45 13.08
CA THR A 79 1.00 -1.04 11.84
C THR A 79 0.11 0.16 12.09
N VAL A 80 -0.65 0.19 13.20
CA VAL A 80 -1.46 1.35 13.61
C VAL A 80 -0.59 2.58 13.80
N TYR A 81 0.51 2.46 14.56
CA TYR A 81 1.47 3.55 14.79
C TYR A 81 2.04 4.12 13.47
N LYS A 82 2.57 3.25 12.60
CA LYS A 82 3.08 3.68 11.29
C LYS A 82 1.99 4.35 10.47
N TYR A 83 0.78 3.81 10.49
CA TYR A 83 -0.34 4.33 9.71
C TYR A 83 -0.74 5.73 10.17
N VAL A 84 -1.01 5.89 11.46
CA VAL A 84 -1.39 7.18 12.07
C VAL A 84 -0.31 8.23 11.80
N ARG A 85 0.96 7.89 12.02
CA ARG A 85 2.08 8.83 11.84
C ARG A 85 2.28 9.23 10.37
N THR A 86 2.20 8.30 9.43
CA THR A 86 2.51 8.57 8.02
C THR A 86 1.32 9.15 7.24
N ARG A 87 0.11 8.65 7.48
CA ARG A 87 -1.09 9.00 6.71
C ARG A 87 -1.86 10.14 7.35
N LEU A 88 -2.13 10.04 8.64
CA LEU A 88 -2.90 11.05 9.35
C LEU A 88 -2.03 12.24 9.76
N LYS A 89 -0.70 12.05 9.90
CA LYS A 89 0.27 13.10 10.30
C LYS A 89 -0.13 13.83 11.59
N ILE A 90 -0.87 13.16 12.47
CA ILE A 90 -1.32 13.72 13.75
C ILE A 90 -0.25 13.45 14.80
N LYS A 91 0.06 14.47 15.59
CA LYS A 91 0.84 14.31 16.83
C LYS A 91 -0.13 13.90 17.92
N LEU A 92 -0.11 12.62 18.28
CA LEU A 92 -0.75 12.14 19.51
C LEU A 92 0.24 12.37 20.65
N ASN A 93 -0.19 13.12 21.66
CA ASN A 93 0.56 13.27 22.91
C ASN A 93 0.38 11.98 23.72
N LYS A 94 1.47 11.44 24.24
CA LYS A 94 1.44 10.27 25.12
C LYS A 94 0.99 10.77 26.50
N LEU A 95 -0.13 10.27 27.02
CA LEU A 95 -0.37 10.31 28.48
C LEU A 95 0.28 9.04 29.05
N ASP A 96 1.18 9.24 30.00
CA ASP A 96 1.96 8.21 30.73
C ASP A 96 1.09 7.10 31.34
#